data_AF-A0A0F9DT11-F1
#
_entry.id   AF-A0A0F9DT11-F1
#
_cell.length_a   1.000
_cell.length_b   1.000
_cell.length_c   1.000
_cell.angle_alpha   90.00
_cell.angle_beta   90.00
_cell.angle_gamma   90.00
#
_symmetry.space_group_name_H-M   'P 1'
#
loop_
_entity.id
_entity.type
_entity.pdbx_description
1 polymer ?
#
loop_
_entity_poly.entity_id
_entity_poly.type
_entity_poly.pdbx_seq_one_letter_code
_entity_poly.pdbx_strand_id
1 'polypeptide(L)'
;MTFKAFYSRFPRRVKPFNAERAYDKAMLVATHEEVMEGLERFIQAEPWHGEIKFCPHAASWLNSGEWLNEYPEERPEFFTYEQRRLHSQKVIAEAKADGTYPRVVK
;
A
#
# COMPACT_ATOMS: atom_id res chain seq x y z
N MET A 1 6.12 23.14 -3.55
CA MET A 1 5.65 21.77 -3.32
C MET A 1 4.45 21.52 -4.24
N THR A 2 4.49 20.52 -5.14
CA THR A 2 3.56 20.44 -6.28
C THR A 2 3.00 19.02 -6.51
N PHE A 3 1.81 18.94 -7.12
CA PHE A 3 1.23 17.68 -7.61
C PHE A 3 2.22 16.89 -8.48
N LYS A 4 3.02 17.57 -9.31
CA LYS A 4 4.03 16.93 -10.15
C LYS A 4 5.05 16.13 -9.34
N ALA A 5 5.50 16.65 -8.19
CA ALA A 5 6.43 15.95 -7.32
C ALA A 5 5.81 14.66 -6.76
N PHE A 6 4.59 14.75 -6.22
CA PHE A 6 3.81 13.61 -5.75
C PHE A 6 3.59 12.58 -6.87
N TYR A 7 3.07 13.01 -8.02
CA TYR A 7 2.70 12.13 -9.12
C TYR A 7 3.91 11.44 -9.76
N SER A 8 5.07 12.10 -9.76
CA SER A 8 6.31 11.50 -10.28
C SER A 8 6.79 10.31 -9.46
N ARG A 9 6.54 10.31 -8.14
CA ARG A 9 6.97 9.30 -7.17
C ARG A 9 5.96 8.16 -7.02
N PHE A 10 4.68 8.39 -7.34
CA PHE A 10 3.65 7.36 -7.23
C PHE A 10 3.94 6.18 -8.19
N PRO A 11 3.90 4.90 -7.74
CA PRO A 11 4.27 3.75 -8.57
C PRO A 11 3.36 3.55 -9.79
N ARG A 12 2.03 3.65 -9.58
CA ARG A 12 1.02 3.45 -10.61
C ARG A 12 0.47 4.78 -11.14
N ARG A 13 1.12 5.34 -12.16
CA ARG A 13 0.79 6.63 -12.77
C ARG A 13 -0.22 6.48 -13.91
N VAL A 14 -1.49 6.34 -13.56
CA VAL A 14 -2.61 6.29 -14.53
C VAL A 14 -3.67 7.33 -14.18
N LYS A 15 -4.46 7.74 -15.17
CA LYS A 15 -5.57 8.71 -15.03
C LYS A 15 -5.12 10.03 -14.32
N PRO A 16 -4.14 10.78 -14.88
CA PRO A 16 -3.52 11.92 -14.21
C PRO A 16 -4.53 13.01 -13.79
N PHE A 17 -5.51 13.34 -14.63
CA PHE A 17 -6.53 14.34 -14.30
C PHE A 17 -7.37 13.98 -13.05
N ASN A 18 -7.63 12.68 -12.84
CA ASN A 18 -8.34 12.24 -11.64
C ASN A 18 -7.45 12.31 -10.40
N ALA A 19 -6.15 12.03 -10.57
CA ALA A 19 -5.18 12.13 -9.49
C ALA A 19 -4.96 13.59 -9.07
N GLU A 20 -4.87 14.52 -10.04
CA GLU A 20 -4.73 15.96 -9.78
C GLU A 20 -5.94 16.50 -9.00
N ARG A 21 -7.17 16.20 -9.45
CA ARG A 21 -8.38 16.58 -8.72
C ARG A 21 -8.46 15.99 -7.31
N ALA A 22 -8.00 14.75 -7.12
CA ALA A 22 -7.96 14.14 -5.80
C ALA A 22 -6.87 14.78 -4.92
N TYR A 23 -5.75 15.18 -5.52
CA TYR A 23 -4.66 15.84 -4.83
C TYR A 23 -5.08 17.22 -4.34
N ASP A 24 -5.76 18.01 -5.18
CA ASP A 24 -6.30 19.31 -4.77
C ASP A 24 -7.26 19.19 -3.58
N LYS A 25 -8.09 18.13 -3.55
CA LYS A 25 -8.95 17.82 -2.40
C LYS A 25 -8.16 17.43 -1.16
N ALA A 26 -7.11 16.62 -1.31
CA ALA A 26 -6.25 16.23 -0.20
C ALA A 26 -5.54 17.45 0.43
N MET A 27 -5.14 18.43 -0.38
CA MET A 27 -4.51 19.67 0.10
C MET A 27 -5.43 20.55 0.97
N LEU A 28 -6.74 20.27 1.01
CA LEU A 28 -7.68 20.93 1.92
C LEU A 28 -7.62 20.39 3.35
N VAL A 29 -7.08 19.18 3.54
CA VAL A 29 -7.10 18.45 4.82
C VAL A 29 -5.73 17.98 5.29
N ALA A 30 -4.72 18.00 4.40
CA ALA A 30 -3.36 17.60 4.68
C ALA A 30 -2.38 18.49 3.92
N THR A 31 -1.18 18.65 4.46
CA THR A 31 -0.07 19.34 3.83
C THR A 31 0.59 18.45 2.77
N HIS A 32 1.36 19.05 1.86
CA HIS A 32 2.15 18.28 0.90
C HIS A 32 3.14 17.33 1.59
N GLU A 33 3.74 17.77 2.69
CA GLU A 33 4.75 17.02 3.43
C GLU A 33 4.12 15.76 4.04
N GLU A 34 2.99 15.88 4.72
CA GLU A 34 2.24 14.74 5.28
C GLU A 34 1.86 13.71 4.21
N VAL A 35 1.41 14.18 3.04
CA VAL A 35 1.06 13.30 1.91
C VAL A 35 2.30 12.59 1.35
N MET A 36 3.44 13.27 1.27
CA MET A 36 4.69 12.69 0.77
C MET A 36 5.31 11.70 1.77
N GLU A 37 5.21 11.96 3.07
CA GLU A 37 5.63 11.03 4.13
C GLU A 37 4.75 9.76 4.12
N GLY A 38 3.43 9.91 3.99
CA GLY A 38 2.53 8.79 3.80
C GLY A 38 2.81 8.00 2.52
N LEU A 39 3.15 8.71 1.43
CA LEU A 39 3.54 8.07 0.17
C LEU A 39 4.84 7.26 0.32
N GLU A 40 5.83 7.76 1.04
CA GLU A 40 7.08 7.03 1.27
C GLU A 40 6.83 5.74 2.05
N ARG A 41 6.05 5.80 3.13
CA ARG A 41 5.64 4.61 3.90
C ARG A 41 4.87 3.61 3.05
N PHE A 42 3.94 4.09 2.23
CA PHE A 42 3.20 3.25 1.30
C PHE A 42 4.09 2.57 0.26
N ILE A 43 5.10 3.28 -0.26
CA ILE A 43 6.07 2.72 -1.22
C ILE A 43 6.96 1.68 -0.56
N GLN A 44 7.47 1.97 0.62
CA GLN A 44 8.33 1.07 1.39
C GLN A 44 7.61 -0.23 1.75
N ALA A 45 6.35 -0.13 2.18
CA ALA A 45 5.54 -1.28 2.54
C ALA A 45 5.16 -2.16 1.33
N GLU A 46 5.16 -1.58 0.13
CA GLU A 46 4.87 -2.25 -1.13
C GLU A 46 3.67 -3.23 -1.04
N PRO A 47 2.47 -2.75 -0.67
CA PRO A 47 1.30 -3.62 -0.47
C PRO A 47 0.85 -4.35 -1.74
N TRP A 48 1.31 -3.91 -2.91
CA TRP A 48 1.07 -4.59 -4.20
C TRP A 48 2.08 -5.70 -4.51
N HIS A 49 3.06 -5.94 -3.63
CA HIS A 49 3.95 -7.10 -3.68
C HIS A 49 4.70 -7.28 -5.01
N GLY A 50 5.14 -6.19 -5.64
CA GLY A 50 5.83 -6.19 -6.93
C GLY A 50 4.92 -6.21 -8.16
N GLU A 51 3.62 -6.44 -8.00
CA GLU A 51 2.65 -6.45 -9.09
C GLU A 51 1.92 -5.10 -9.19
N ILE A 52 2.44 -4.17 -10.02
CA ILE A 52 1.91 -2.79 -10.18
C ILE A 52 0.40 -2.74 -10.49
N LYS A 53 -0.18 -3.77 -11.11
CA LYS A 53 -1.63 -3.85 -11.37
C LYS A 53 -2.48 -3.89 -10.09
N PHE A 54 -1.92 -4.35 -8.97
CA PHE A 54 -2.54 -4.36 -7.64
C PHE A 54 -2.25 -3.10 -6.83
N CYS A 55 -1.33 -2.25 -7.27
CA CYS A 55 -1.15 -0.92 -6.68
C CYS A 55 -2.44 -0.11 -6.92
N PRO A 56 -3.05 0.51 -5.90
CA PRO A 56 -4.18 1.42 -6.10
C PRO A 56 -3.81 2.56 -7.07
N HIS A 57 -4.83 3.15 -7.68
CA HIS A 57 -4.65 4.39 -8.43
C HIS A 57 -4.35 5.54 -7.47
N ALA A 58 -3.50 6.49 -7.85
CA ALA A 58 -3.19 7.67 -7.02
C ALA A 58 -4.46 8.41 -6.55
N ALA A 59 -5.46 8.55 -7.41
CA ALA A 59 -6.74 9.16 -7.04
C ALA A 59 -7.48 8.37 -5.96
N SER A 60 -7.48 7.04 -6.01
CA SER A 60 -8.12 6.19 -5.01
C SER A 60 -7.40 6.31 -3.67
N TRP A 61 -6.07 6.21 -3.69
CA TRP A 61 -5.22 6.35 -2.51
C TRP A 61 -5.41 7.71 -1.81
N LEU A 62 -5.48 8.80 -2.58
CA LEU A 62 -5.76 10.15 -2.06
C LEU A 62 -7.19 10.29 -1.53
N ASN A 63 -8.21 9.84 -2.25
CA ASN A 63 -9.60 10.00 -1.78
C ASN A 63 -9.89 9.19 -0.50
N SER A 64 -9.16 8.10 -0.28
CA SER A 64 -9.29 7.24 0.89
C SER A 64 -8.48 7.72 2.11
N GLY A 65 -7.72 8.81 2.00
CA GLY A 65 -6.90 9.29 3.11
C GLY A 65 -5.72 8.37 3.45
N GLU A 66 -5.23 7.58 2.49
CA GLU A 66 -4.27 6.51 2.78
C GLU A 66 -2.89 6.99 3.25
N TRP A 67 -2.56 8.28 3.14
CA TRP A 67 -1.35 8.84 3.76
C TRP A 67 -1.38 8.78 5.30
N LEU A 68 -2.57 8.63 5.89
CA LEU A 68 -2.77 8.44 7.33
C LEU A 68 -2.59 6.99 7.77
N ASN A 69 -2.55 6.03 6.83
CA ASN A 69 -2.42 4.63 7.18
C ASN A 69 -1.07 4.35 7.84
N GLU A 70 -1.12 3.52 8.87
CA GLU A 70 0.06 2.92 9.48
C GLU A 70 0.48 1.74 8.61
N TYR A 71 1.66 1.85 8.00
CA TYR A 71 2.30 0.73 7.32
C TYR A 71 3.43 0.19 8.21
N PRO A 72 3.65 -1.14 8.24
CA PRO A 72 4.80 -1.70 8.95
C PRO A 72 6.10 -1.11 8.38
N GLU A 73 6.96 -0.62 9.28
CA GLU A 73 8.25 0.00 8.92
C GLU A 73 9.18 -0.97 8.18
N GLU A 74 9.05 -2.26 8.50
CA GLU A 74 9.81 -3.33 7.88
C GLU A 74 9.04 -3.90 6.69
N ARG A 75 9.55 -3.64 5.49
CA ARG A 75 9.31 -4.53 4.35
C ARG A 75 9.93 -5.87 4.74
N PRO A 76 9.16 -6.96 4.91
CA PRO A 76 9.75 -8.25 5.25
C PRO A 76 10.78 -8.60 4.18
N GLU A 77 12.04 -8.80 4.62
CA GLU A 77 13.17 -9.08 3.74
C GLU A 77 12.85 -10.28 2.85
N PHE A 78 12.59 -9.97 1.58
CA PHE A 78 12.59 -10.88 0.44
C PHE A 78 11.98 -12.27 0.68
N PHE A 79 10.67 -12.29 0.71
CA PHE A 79 9.99 -13.38 0.02
C PHE A 79 9.51 -12.83 -1.34
N THR A 80 10.09 -13.30 -2.45
CA THR A 80 9.43 -13.27 -3.78
C THR A 80 7.96 -13.69 -3.65
N TYR A 81 7.11 -13.41 -4.64
CA TYR A 81 5.70 -13.83 -4.59
C TYR A 81 5.56 -15.32 -4.22
N GLU A 82 6.35 -16.18 -4.84
CA GLU A 82 6.40 -17.62 -4.54
C GLU A 82 6.88 -17.93 -3.13
N GLN A 83 7.92 -17.25 -2.70
CA GLN A 83 8.42 -17.34 -1.34
C GLN A 83 7.35 -16.86 -0.31
N ARG A 84 6.55 -15.81 -0.60
CA ARG A 84 5.50 -15.28 0.29
C ARG A 84 4.32 -16.24 0.35
N ARG A 85 3.95 -16.79 -0.81
CA ARG A 85 2.95 -17.84 -0.95
C ARG A 85 3.33 -19.08 -0.13
N LEU A 86 4.58 -19.51 -0.22
CA LEU A 86 5.12 -20.64 0.55
C LEU A 86 5.18 -20.32 2.05
N HIS A 87 5.65 -19.13 2.43
CA HIS A 87 5.69 -18.70 3.83
C HIS A 87 4.27 -18.63 4.43
N SER A 88 3.32 -18.02 3.72
CA SER A 88 1.91 -17.99 4.11
C SER A 88 1.31 -19.39 4.22
N GLN A 89 1.56 -20.29 3.24
CA GLN A 89 1.13 -21.70 3.34
C GLN A 89 1.74 -22.41 4.53
N LYS A 90 3.02 -22.17 4.82
CA LYS A 90 3.74 -22.78 5.94
C LYS A 90 3.20 -22.32 7.28
N VAL A 91 3.01 -21.02 7.49
CA VAL A 91 2.40 -20.45 8.70
C VAL A 91 0.98 -21.00 8.92
N ILE A 92 0.18 -21.10 7.85
CA ILE A 92 -1.16 -21.69 7.90
C ILE A 92 -1.11 -23.19 8.25
N ALA A 93 -0.13 -23.93 7.70
CA ALA A 93 0.06 -25.35 7.99
C ALA A 93 0.53 -25.60 9.43
N GLU A 94 1.45 -24.78 9.94
CA GLU A 94 1.94 -24.81 11.32
C GLU A 94 0.81 -24.48 12.30
N ALA A 95 0.07 -23.39 12.08
CA ALA A 95 -1.09 -23.07 12.90
C ALA A 95 -2.18 -24.17 12.87
N LYS A 96 -2.31 -24.91 11.75
CA LYS A 96 -3.20 -26.08 11.68
C LYS A 96 -2.66 -27.27 12.47
N ALA A 97 -1.34 -27.47 12.48
CA ALA A 97 -0.68 -28.53 13.24
C ALA A 97 -0.72 -28.25 14.76
N ASP A 98 -0.51 -26.99 15.15
CA ASP A 98 -0.56 -26.52 16.54
C ASP A 98 -1.99 -26.28 17.05
N GLY A 99 -3.00 -26.44 16.18
CA GLY A 99 -4.41 -26.28 16.52
C GLY A 99 -4.84 -24.83 16.79
N THR A 100 -3.95 -23.87 16.55
CA THR A 100 -4.18 -22.42 16.73
C THR A 100 -4.83 -21.75 15.52
N TYR A 101 -5.02 -22.47 14.41
CA TYR A 101 -5.71 -21.93 13.24
C TYR A 101 -7.21 -21.75 13.53
N PRO A 102 -7.76 -20.52 13.43
CA PRO A 102 -9.17 -20.30 13.70
C PRO A 102 -10.00 -21.08 12.69
N ARG A 103 -10.79 -22.04 13.17
CA ARG A 103 -11.86 -22.64 12.36
C ARG A 103 -12.87 -21.54 12.08
N VAL A 104 -12.95 -21.09 10.83
CA VAL A 104 -14.07 -20.27 10.37
C VAL A 104 -15.31 -21.14 10.49
N VAL A 105 -16.06 -20.93 11.58
CA VAL A 105 -17.36 -21.56 11.80
C VAL A 105 -18.32 -20.85 10.87
N LYS A 106 -18.89 -21.59 9.91
CA LYS A 106 -19.93 -21.08 9.00
C LYS A 106 -21.23 -20.84 9.74
#